data_AF-A0A956M0D9-F1
#
_entry.id   AF-A0A956M0D9-F1
#
_cell.length_a   1.000
_cell.length_b   1.000
_cell.length_c   1.000
_cell.angle_alpha   90.00
_cell.angle_beta   90.00
_cell.angle_gamma   90.00
#
_symmetry.space_group_name_H-M   'P 1'
#
loop_
_entity.id
_entity.type
_entity.pdbx_description
1 polymer ?
#
loop_
_entity_poly.entity_id
_entity_poly.type
_entity_poly.pdbx_seq_one_letter_code
_entity_poly.pdbx_strand_id
1 'polypeptide(L)'
;TFQLPSQVVANAYLNVKISGAEEKFSKSRGNAIWVGEYLEEMEPDPLRYYLTAIAPESNRTAFEMTDFIQRNNSELLGALGNFVNRVVTFAQRYFDQAVPAAGNRSDRDRQHLARLSEAHTAVTELLETYRFKAALGEVMALARDANAYFNEKAPWAERKTDLAACGTTINLCLLTTRTLATLMAPFLPFSAARTARMLGLSEELPWADAVTELESGHAIGVPELLFRTYPPEGADTSEG
;
A
#
# COMPACT_ATOMS: atom_id res chain seq x y z
N THR A 1 -0.60 -29.58 -31.68
CA THR A 1 0.70 -29.07 -31.20
C THR A 1 0.57 -28.74 -29.74
N PHE A 2 1.46 -29.25 -28.87
CA PHE A 2 1.45 -28.87 -27.45
C PHE A 2 2.01 -27.45 -27.30
N GLN A 3 1.41 -26.65 -26.40
CA GLN A 3 2.00 -25.38 -25.99
C GLN A 3 2.92 -25.65 -24.80
N LEU A 4 4.20 -25.31 -24.95
CA LEU A 4 5.20 -25.43 -23.89
C LEU A 4 5.24 -24.14 -23.05
N PRO A 5 5.63 -24.21 -21.76
CA PRO A 5 5.82 -23.02 -20.95
C PRO A 5 6.86 -22.09 -21.57
N SER A 6 6.53 -20.80 -21.68
CA SER A 6 7.47 -19.76 -22.12
C SER A 6 8.42 -19.32 -21.01
N GLN A 7 7.99 -19.46 -19.74
CA GLN A 7 8.75 -19.14 -18.53
C GLN A 7 8.37 -20.11 -17.40
N VAL A 8 9.34 -20.43 -16.54
CA VAL A 8 9.13 -21.21 -15.32
C VAL A 8 9.73 -20.42 -14.16
N VAL A 9 8.86 -19.87 -13.31
CA VAL A 9 9.25 -19.09 -12.12
C VAL A 9 9.29 -20.04 -10.92
N ALA A 10 10.44 -20.11 -10.26
CA ALA A 10 10.64 -20.98 -9.10
C ALA A 10 11.24 -20.17 -7.95
N ASN A 11 10.66 -20.33 -6.75
CA ASN A 11 11.15 -19.72 -5.52
C ASN A 11 11.91 -20.76 -4.68
N ALA A 12 12.84 -20.28 -3.85
CA ALA A 12 13.43 -21.06 -2.77
C ALA A 12 12.40 -21.34 -1.65
N TYR A 13 12.81 -22.10 -0.64
CA TYR A 13 11.93 -22.47 0.47
C TYR A 13 11.67 -21.30 1.41
N LEU A 14 10.45 -21.23 1.95
CA LEU A 14 10.10 -20.44 3.11
C LEU A 14 10.15 -21.34 4.36
N ASN A 15 10.84 -20.88 5.39
CA ASN A 15 10.89 -21.49 6.72
C ASN A 15 10.02 -20.69 7.72
N VAL A 16 9.96 -21.12 8.97
CA VAL A 16 9.33 -20.39 10.07
C VAL A 16 10.32 -20.24 11.21
N LYS A 17 10.33 -19.08 11.88
CA LYS A 17 11.05 -18.88 13.13
C LYS A 17 10.09 -18.97 14.30
N ILE A 18 10.32 -19.94 15.18
CA ILE A 18 9.56 -20.12 16.42
C ILE A 18 10.58 -20.06 17.56
N SER A 19 10.33 -19.24 18.57
CA SER A 19 11.24 -19.04 19.71
C SER A 19 12.68 -18.69 19.30
N GLY A 20 12.86 -17.94 18.22
CA GLY A 20 14.16 -17.48 17.71
C GLY A 20 14.95 -18.51 16.89
N ALA A 21 14.46 -19.74 16.74
CA ALA A 21 15.09 -20.77 15.91
C ALA A 21 14.38 -20.91 14.56
N GLU A 22 15.15 -20.95 13.47
CA GLU A 22 14.62 -21.18 12.12
C GLU A 22 14.39 -22.67 11.87
N GLU A 23 13.17 -23.03 11.53
CA GLU A 23 12.75 -24.40 11.29
C GLU A 23 12.01 -24.57 9.96
N LYS A 24 12.04 -25.80 9.44
CA LYS A 24 11.19 -26.18 8.31
C LYS A 24 9.75 -26.39 8.80
N PHE A 25 8.79 -25.94 8.00
CA PHE A 25 7.37 -26.22 8.20
C PHE A 25 7.11 -27.71 8.47
N SER A 26 6.35 -28.01 9.52
CA SER A 26 6.04 -29.39 9.89
C SER A 26 4.67 -29.53 10.55
N LYS A 27 3.76 -30.22 9.87
CA LYS A 27 2.43 -30.53 10.42
C LYS A 27 2.50 -31.38 11.68
N SER A 28 3.39 -32.37 11.74
CA SER A 28 3.50 -33.27 12.88
C SER A 28 4.15 -32.64 14.11
N ARG A 29 4.99 -31.62 13.93
CA ARG A 29 5.64 -30.89 15.03
C ARG A 29 4.87 -29.65 15.48
N GLY A 30 3.80 -29.28 14.77
CA GLY A 30 3.04 -28.04 15.04
C GLY A 30 3.73 -26.75 14.57
N ASN A 31 4.90 -26.85 13.93
CA ASN A 31 5.70 -25.68 13.55
C ASN A 31 5.28 -25.22 12.15
N ALA A 32 4.07 -24.66 12.06
CA ALA A 32 3.51 -24.09 10.85
C ALA A 32 2.50 -22.99 11.12
N ILE A 33 2.36 -22.09 10.15
CA ILE A 33 1.33 -21.05 10.14
C ILE A 33 0.31 -21.47 9.09
N TRP A 34 -0.87 -21.86 9.55
CA TRP A 34 -1.94 -22.29 8.66
C TRP A 34 -2.76 -21.08 8.23
N VAL A 35 -2.91 -20.89 6.92
CA VAL A 35 -3.66 -19.75 6.37
C VAL A 35 -5.10 -19.74 6.85
N GLY A 36 -5.73 -20.92 7.02
CA GLY A 36 -7.09 -21.02 7.56
C GLY A 36 -7.20 -20.43 8.96
N GLU A 37 -6.35 -20.89 9.88
CA GLU A 37 -6.30 -20.39 11.27
C GLU A 37 -5.94 -18.90 11.33
N TYR A 38 -5.00 -18.45 10.50
CA TYR A 38 -4.66 -17.02 10.39
C TYR A 38 -5.88 -16.16 10.02
N LEU A 39 -6.67 -16.60 9.04
CA LEU A 39 -7.82 -15.85 8.51
C LEU A 39 -9.03 -15.84 9.46
N GLU A 40 -9.02 -16.63 10.54
CA GLU A 40 -10.04 -16.55 11.59
C GLU A 40 -9.87 -15.28 12.46
N GLU A 41 -8.64 -14.77 12.59
CA GLU A 41 -8.31 -13.65 13.48
C GLU A 41 -7.80 -12.40 12.75
N MET A 42 -7.12 -12.56 11.61
CA MET A 42 -6.40 -11.50 10.93
C MET A 42 -6.81 -11.31 9.46
N GLU A 43 -6.62 -10.09 8.96
CA GLU A 43 -6.96 -9.74 7.57
C GLU A 43 -5.96 -10.33 6.56
N PRO A 44 -6.39 -10.72 5.35
CA PRO A 44 -5.53 -11.36 4.35
C PRO A 44 -4.39 -10.49 3.82
N ASP A 45 -4.60 -9.18 3.66
CA ASP A 45 -3.64 -8.29 3.02
C ASP A 45 -2.33 -8.12 3.80
N PRO A 46 -2.33 -7.96 5.14
CA PRO A 46 -1.10 -8.02 5.92
C PRO A 46 -0.27 -9.28 5.69
N LEU A 47 -0.89 -10.46 5.59
CA LEU A 47 -0.16 -11.70 5.29
C LEU A 47 0.41 -11.69 3.86
N ARG A 48 -0.40 -11.28 2.87
CA ARG A 48 0.05 -11.16 1.48
C ARG A 48 1.23 -10.19 1.33
N TYR A 49 1.14 -9.05 2.01
CA TYR A 49 2.21 -8.07 2.10
C TYR A 49 3.49 -8.69 2.62
N TYR A 50 3.41 -9.31 3.80
CA TYR A 50 4.57 -9.84 4.48
C TYR A 50 5.24 -10.95 3.68
N LEU A 51 4.47 -11.94 3.21
CA LEU A 51 4.98 -13.04 2.39
C LEU A 51 5.64 -12.55 1.09
N THR A 52 5.14 -11.46 0.50
CA THR A 52 5.78 -10.83 -0.66
C THR A 52 7.07 -10.11 -0.27
N ALA A 53 7.06 -9.36 0.84
CA ALA A 53 8.23 -8.63 1.34
C ALA A 53 9.39 -9.56 1.72
N ILE A 54 9.07 -10.77 2.18
CA ILE A 54 10.04 -11.83 2.50
C ILE A 54 10.07 -12.95 1.46
N ALA A 55 9.55 -12.71 0.24
CA ALA A 55 9.46 -13.75 -0.78
C ALA A 55 10.84 -14.39 -1.03
N PRO A 56 10.95 -15.73 -0.99
CA PRO A 56 12.21 -16.44 -1.20
C PRO A 56 12.58 -16.51 -2.70
N GLU A 57 12.62 -15.37 -3.40
CA GLU A 57 12.86 -15.30 -4.86
C GLU A 57 14.24 -15.85 -5.26
N SER A 58 15.28 -15.56 -4.48
CA SER A 58 16.66 -16.00 -4.77
C SER A 58 17.24 -16.90 -3.69
N ASN A 59 16.84 -16.69 -2.44
CA ASN A 59 17.38 -17.38 -1.27
C ASN A 59 16.24 -17.80 -0.35
N ARG A 60 16.49 -18.83 0.46
CA ARG A 60 15.58 -19.22 1.53
C ARG A 60 15.33 -18.05 2.47
N THR A 61 14.09 -17.87 2.90
CA THR A 61 13.68 -16.90 3.91
C THR A 61 12.91 -17.59 5.02
N ALA A 62 12.63 -16.87 6.11
CA ALA A 62 11.85 -17.40 7.22
C ALA A 62 10.78 -16.39 7.63
N PHE A 63 9.56 -16.88 7.87
CA PHE A 63 8.50 -16.12 8.49
C PHE A 63 8.84 -15.90 9.97
N GLU A 64 8.73 -14.67 10.47
CA GLU A 64 8.91 -14.32 11.87
C GLU A 64 7.74 -13.44 12.34
N MET A 65 7.02 -13.86 13.39
CA MET A 65 5.79 -13.18 13.84
C MET A 65 6.06 -11.74 14.30
N THR A 66 7.17 -11.50 14.99
CA THR A 66 7.59 -10.16 15.43
C THR A 66 7.86 -9.21 14.25
N ASP A 67 8.54 -9.68 13.19
CA ASP A 67 8.80 -8.91 11.97
C ASP A 67 7.51 -8.69 11.17
N PHE A 68 6.62 -9.68 11.11
CA PHE A 68 5.26 -9.52 10.56
C PHE A 68 4.49 -8.38 11.24
N ILE A 69 4.40 -8.40 12.58
CA ILE A 69 3.69 -7.36 13.36
C ILE A 69 4.37 -6.00 13.16
N GLN A 70 5.69 -5.94 13.22
CA GLN A 70 6.45 -4.70 13.05
C GLN A 70 6.18 -4.06 11.69
N ARG A 71 6.21 -4.85 10.60
CA ARG A 71 5.99 -4.36 9.25
C ARG A 71 4.54 -3.96 8.99
N ASN A 72 3.58 -4.71 9.54
CA ASN A 72 2.18 -4.29 9.50
C ASN A 72 2.00 -2.90 10.16
N ASN A 73 2.49 -2.75 11.40
CA ASN A 73 2.24 -1.54 12.16
C ASN A 73 3.03 -0.32 11.62
N SER A 74 4.26 -0.51 11.17
CA SER A 74 5.11 0.59 10.72
C SER A 74 4.97 0.91 9.22
N GLU A 75 4.86 -0.10 8.36
CA GLU A 75 4.85 0.08 6.91
C GLU A 75 3.42 0.18 6.39
N LEU A 76 2.58 -0.84 6.61
CA LEU A 76 1.19 -0.83 6.12
C LEU A 76 0.36 0.25 6.83
N LEU A 77 0.25 0.18 8.16
CA LEU A 77 -0.51 1.15 8.94
C LEU A 77 0.19 2.52 8.98
N GLY A 78 1.46 2.54 9.37
CA GLY A 78 2.21 3.77 9.65
C GLY A 78 2.59 4.61 8.42
N ALA A 79 2.81 4.00 7.26
CA ALA A 79 3.15 4.71 6.04
C ALA A 79 1.98 4.75 5.04
N LEU A 80 1.55 3.59 4.53
CA LEU A 80 0.55 3.52 3.46
C LEU A 80 -0.84 3.95 3.94
N GLY A 81 -1.37 3.29 4.97
CA GLY A 81 -2.68 3.57 5.55
C GLY A 81 -2.79 4.97 6.12
N ASN A 82 -1.75 5.43 6.82
CA ASN A 82 -1.70 6.80 7.35
C ASN A 82 -1.79 7.86 6.24
N PHE A 83 -1.06 7.71 5.13
CA PHE A 83 -1.15 8.65 4.02
C PHE A 83 -2.56 8.71 3.45
N VAL A 84 -3.11 7.57 3.05
CA VAL A 84 -4.45 7.49 2.44
C VAL A 84 -5.50 8.10 3.35
N ASN A 85 -5.51 7.71 4.64
CA ASN A 85 -6.46 8.24 5.62
C ASN A 85 -6.35 9.75 5.78
N ARG A 86 -5.12 10.30 5.88
CA ARG A 86 -4.91 11.74 6.02
C ARG A 86 -5.44 12.50 4.82
N VAL A 87 -5.17 12.03 3.61
CA VAL A 87 -5.57 12.69 2.37
C VAL A 87 -7.08 12.71 2.21
N VAL A 88 -7.72 11.53 2.31
CA VAL A 88 -9.17 11.40 2.14
C VAL A 88 -9.92 12.20 3.21
N THR A 89 -9.51 12.07 4.48
CA THR A 89 -10.12 12.83 5.58
C THR A 89 -9.94 14.34 5.41
N PHE A 90 -8.76 14.79 4.93
CA PHE A 90 -8.52 16.20 4.69
C PHE A 90 -9.41 16.75 3.57
N ALA A 91 -9.53 16.02 2.46
CA ALA A 91 -10.38 16.40 1.34
C ALA A 91 -11.86 16.45 1.75
N GLN A 92 -12.33 15.44 2.47
CA GLN A 92 -13.69 15.44 3.02
C GLN A 92 -13.98 16.63 3.94
N ARG A 93 -13.02 17.00 4.78
CA ARG A 93 -13.22 18.05 5.79
C ARG A 93 -13.16 19.46 5.23
N TYR A 94 -12.37 19.68 4.17
CA TYR A 94 -11.99 21.04 3.74
C TYR A 94 -12.30 21.37 2.29
N PHE A 95 -12.74 20.40 1.48
CA PHE A 95 -13.03 20.58 0.05
C PHE A 95 -14.37 19.96 -0.34
N ASP A 96 -15.40 20.13 0.51
CA ASP A 96 -16.79 19.75 0.23
C ASP A 96 -16.96 18.29 -0.25
N GLN A 97 -16.15 17.38 0.30
CA GLN A 97 -16.15 15.96 -0.08
C GLN A 97 -15.90 15.71 -1.57
N ALA A 98 -15.18 16.62 -2.23
CA ALA A 98 -14.88 16.53 -3.65
C ALA A 98 -13.39 16.79 -3.94
N VAL A 99 -12.95 16.36 -5.11
CA VAL A 99 -11.61 16.63 -5.61
C VAL A 99 -11.45 18.13 -5.89
N PRO A 100 -10.56 18.86 -5.19
CA PRO A 100 -10.35 20.27 -5.45
C PRO A 100 -9.71 20.50 -6.83
N ALA A 101 -9.92 21.69 -7.38
CA ALA A 101 -9.25 22.09 -8.61
C ALA A 101 -7.73 22.18 -8.41
N ALA A 102 -6.98 21.65 -9.38
CA ALA A 102 -5.55 21.89 -9.45
C ALA A 102 -5.30 23.29 -10.04
N GLY A 103 -4.65 24.15 -9.27
CA GLY A 103 -4.13 25.44 -9.71
C GLY A 103 -2.72 25.30 -10.29
N ASN A 104 -1.92 26.36 -10.13
CA ASN A 104 -0.53 26.35 -10.58
C ASN A 104 0.31 25.36 -9.77
N ARG A 105 0.98 24.45 -10.47
CA ARG A 105 1.93 23.50 -9.86
C ARG A 105 3.27 24.19 -9.61
N SER A 106 3.80 24.04 -8.40
CA SER A 106 5.18 24.38 -8.06
C SER A 106 6.18 23.36 -8.66
N ASP A 107 7.48 23.64 -8.55
CA ASP A 107 8.51 22.66 -8.94
C ASP A 107 8.41 21.37 -8.12
N ARG A 108 8.09 21.48 -6.83
CA ARG A 108 7.92 20.32 -5.96
C ARG A 108 6.72 19.47 -6.37
N ASP A 109 5.62 20.09 -6.80
CA ASP A 109 4.43 19.39 -7.29
C ASP A 109 4.73 18.66 -8.60
N ARG A 110 5.50 19.29 -9.51
CA ARG A 110 5.95 18.66 -10.76
C ARG A 110 6.88 17.46 -10.49
N GLN A 111 7.81 17.60 -9.56
CA GLN A 111 8.69 16.49 -9.14
C GLN A 111 7.88 15.33 -8.56
N HIS A 112 6.89 15.62 -7.72
CA HIS A 112 6.03 14.60 -7.14
C HIS A 112 5.21 13.87 -8.21
N LEU A 113 4.64 14.60 -9.17
CA LEU A 113 3.91 14.02 -10.29
C LEU A 113 4.80 13.12 -11.18
N ALA A 114 6.03 13.55 -11.47
CA ALA A 114 7.01 12.74 -12.18
C ALA A 114 7.31 11.44 -11.42
N ARG A 115 7.49 11.52 -10.09
CA ARG A 115 7.71 10.34 -9.25
C ARG A 115 6.57 9.32 -9.32
N LEU A 116 5.31 9.74 -9.47
CA LEU A 116 4.17 8.83 -9.69
C LEU A 116 4.34 8.02 -10.98
N SER A 117 4.72 8.69 -12.06
CA SER A 117 4.93 8.08 -13.38
C SER A 117 6.11 7.11 -13.39
N GLU A 118 7.20 7.50 -12.73
CA GLU A 118 8.38 6.65 -12.52
C GLU A 118 8.03 5.40 -11.70
N ALA A 119 7.27 5.55 -10.61
CA ALA A 119 6.83 4.43 -9.78
C ALA A 119 5.96 3.45 -10.58
N HIS A 120 4.99 3.95 -11.35
CA HIS A 120 4.15 3.11 -12.19
C HIS A 120 4.98 2.31 -13.22
N THR A 121 5.94 2.98 -13.88
CA THR A 121 6.83 2.33 -14.85
C THR A 121 7.69 1.26 -14.18
N ALA A 122 8.37 1.61 -13.08
CA ALA A 122 9.26 0.69 -12.37
C ALA A 122 8.51 -0.53 -11.81
N VAL A 123 7.33 -0.34 -11.21
CA VAL A 123 6.51 -1.45 -10.71
C VAL A 123 6.06 -2.35 -11.86
N THR A 124 5.67 -1.77 -13.01
CA THR A 124 5.28 -2.55 -14.21
C THR A 124 6.43 -3.44 -14.67
N GLU A 125 7.62 -2.87 -14.89
CA GLU A 125 8.81 -3.61 -15.35
C GLU A 125 9.22 -4.72 -14.38
N LEU A 126 9.15 -4.45 -13.07
CA LEU A 126 9.47 -5.42 -12.04
C LEU A 126 8.45 -6.57 -11.99
N LEU A 127 7.15 -6.28 -12.19
CA LEU A 127 6.13 -7.31 -12.26
C LEU A 127 6.27 -8.18 -13.53
N GLU A 128 6.56 -7.58 -14.68
CA GLU A 128 6.79 -8.29 -15.95
C GLU A 128 8.01 -9.21 -15.90
N THR A 129 8.96 -8.92 -15.01
CA THR A 129 10.18 -9.71 -14.79
C THR A 129 10.13 -10.56 -13.52
N TYR A 130 8.94 -10.74 -12.92
CA TYR A 130 8.69 -11.59 -11.74
C TYR A 130 9.50 -11.19 -10.49
N ARG A 131 9.84 -9.91 -10.34
CA ARG A 131 10.57 -9.33 -9.21
C ARG A 131 9.60 -8.70 -8.21
N PHE A 132 8.70 -9.52 -7.65
CA PHE A 132 7.59 -9.09 -6.80
C PHE A 132 8.03 -8.35 -5.53
N LYS A 133 9.10 -8.80 -4.87
CA LYS A 133 9.64 -8.14 -3.67
C LYS A 133 10.13 -6.73 -3.98
N ALA A 134 10.81 -6.55 -5.11
CA ALA A 134 11.29 -5.25 -5.54
C ALA A 134 10.12 -4.34 -5.95
N ALA A 135 9.14 -4.88 -6.68
CA ALA A 135 7.94 -4.15 -7.06
C ALA A 135 7.16 -3.64 -5.84
N LEU A 136 6.94 -4.49 -4.83
CA LEU A 136 6.33 -4.07 -3.57
C LEU A 136 7.17 -3.01 -2.84
N GLY A 137 8.49 -3.13 -2.89
CA GLY A 137 9.41 -2.12 -2.38
C GLY A 137 9.21 -0.73 -2.99
N GLU A 138 9.00 -0.66 -4.31
CA GLU A 138 8.70 0.59 -5.02
C GLU A 138 7.33 1.18 -4.62
N VAL A 139 6.30 0.34 -4.44
CA VAL A 139 4.99 0.80 -3.94
C VAL A 139 5.14 1.45 -2.56
N MET A 140 5.87 0.81 -1.65
CA MET A 140 6.09 1.36 -0.31
C MET A 140 7.03 2.56 -0.30
N ALA A 141 7.98 2.65 -1.25
CA ALA A 141 8.81 3.83 -1.45
C ALA A 141 7.97 5.03 -1.90
N LEU A 142 7.03 4.81 -2.82
CA LEU A 142 6.07 5.83 -3.24
C LEU A 142 5.20 6.29 -2.06
N ALA A 143 4.70 5.37 -1.22
CA ALA A 143 3.91 5.73 -0.05
C ALA A 143 4.69 6.60 0.95
N ARG A 144 5.99 6.34 1.14
CA ARG A 144 6.87 7.17 1.99
C ARG A 144 7.13 8.54 1.39
N ASP A 145 7.42 8.61 0.09
CA ASP A 145 7.59 9.88 -0.62
C ASP A 145 6.31 10.72 -0.59
N ALA A 146 5.14 10.10 -0.74
CA ALA A 146 3.84 10.75 -0.62
C ALA A 146 3.61 11.37 0.76
N ASN A 147 4.02 10.68 1.83
CA ASN A 147 4.00 11.25 3.18
C ASN A 147 4.95 12.44 3.30
N ALA A 148 6.16 12.36 2.71
CA ALA A 148 7.11 13.47 2.72
C ALA A 148 6.55 14.69 1.98
N TYR A 149 6.01 14.50 0.77
CA TYR A 149 5.35 15.55 -0.01
C TYR A 149 4.20 16.21 0.78
N PHE A 150 3.28 15.42 1.34
CA PHE A 150 2.16 15.95 2.14
C PHE A 150 2.65 16.75 3.35
N ASN A 151 3.72 16.29 4.02
CA ASN A 151 4.27 16.98 5.18
C ASN A 151 5.02 18.26 4.82
N GLU A 152 5.81 18.25 3.75
CA GLU A 152 6.55 19.41 3.24
C GLU A 152 5.60 20.51 2.78
N LYS A 153 4.55 20.14 2.04
CA LYS A 153 3.51 21.08 1.59
C LYS A 153 2.66 21.60 2.74
N ALA A 154 2.56 20.85 3.84
CA ALA A 154 1.84 21.24 5.04
C ALA A 154 0.44 21.83 4.74
N PRO A 155 -0.48 21.06 4.13
CA PRO A 155 -1.78 21.59 3.67
C PRO A 155 -2.63 22.18 4.79
N TRP A 156 -2.42 21.75 6.05
CA TRP A 156 -3.06 22.34 7.23
C TRP A 156 -2.66 23.81 7.48
N ALA A 157 -1.47 24.21 7.03
CA ALA A 157 -0.98 25.58 7.03
C ALA A 157 -1.38 26.30 5.74
N GLU A 158 -1.15 25.70 4.56
CA GLU A 158 -1.52 26.30 3.26
C GLU A 158 -3.00 26.71 3.22
N ARG A 159 -3.90 25.87 3.74
CA ARG A 159 -5.34 26.18 3.83
C ARG A 159 -5.66 27.55 4.46
N LYS A 160 -4.82 28.01 5.39
CA LYS A 160 -5.03 29.27 6.12
C LYS A 160 -4.53 30.49 5.36
N THR A 161 -3.63 30.30 4.40
CA THR A 161 -2.91 31.39 3.71
C THR A 161 -3.18 31.43 2.21
N ASP A 162 -3.31 30.28 1.58
CA ASP A 162 -3.56 30.10 0.15
C ASP A 162 -4.36 28.81 -0.10
N LEU A 163 -5.68 28.96 -0.20
CA LEU A 163 -6.59 27.85 -0.41
C LEU A 163 -6.42 27.19 -1.79
N ALA A 164 -5.99 27.96 -2.80
CA ALA A 164 -5.78 27.43 -4.16
C ALA A 164 -4.52 26.55 -4.22
N ALA A 165 -3.43 26.98 -3.57
CA ALA A 165 -2.24 26.13 -3.40
C ALA A 165 -2.58 24.86 -2.61
N CYS A 166 -3.32 24.99 -1.50
CA CYS A 166 -3.79 23.84 -0.72
C CYS A 166 -4.64 22.86 -1.56
N GLY A 167 -5.54 23.40 -2.40
CA GLY A 167 -6.34 22.59 -3.33
C GLY A 167 -5.47 21.83 -4.33
N THR A 168 -4.42 22.47 -4.85
CA THR A 168 -3.45 21.81 -5.75
C THR A 168 -2.70 20.68 -5.04
N THR A 169 -2.25 20.90 -3.80
CA THR A 169 -1.59 19.89 -2.97
C THR A 169 -2.52 18.68 -2.75
N ILE A 170 -3.76 18.92 -2.34
CA ILE A 170 -4.71 17.83 -2.06
C ILE A 170 -5.16 17.12 -3.33
N ASN A 171 -5.34 17.83 -4.45
CA ASN A 171 -5.60 17.21 -5.75
C ASN A 171 -4.50 16.21 -6.12
N LEU A 172 -3.23 16.61 -5.99
CA LEU A 172 -2.09 15.74 -6.31
C LEU A 172 -1.96 14.57 -5.29
N CYS A 173 -2.30 14.78 -4.03
CA CYS A 173 -2.35 13.71 -3.04
C CYS A 173 -3.46 12.68 -3.33
N LEU A 174 -4.61 13.13 -3.83
CA LEU A 174 -5.70 12.24 -4.26
C LEU A 174 -5.31 11.44 -5.51
N LEU A 175 -4.61 12.07 -6.47
CA LEU A 175 -3.99 11.34 -7.57
C LEU A 175 -2.99 10.29 -7.06
N THR A 176 -2.12 10.67 -6.12
CA THR A 176 -1.16 9.73 -5.50
C THR A 176 -1.88 8.56 -4.83
N THR A 177 -3.03 8.81 -4.21
CA THR A 177 -3.88 7.78 -3.59
C THR A 177 -4.45 6.82 -4.64
N ARG A 178 -4.90 7.33 -5.81
CA ARG A 178 -5.33 6.51 -6.96
C ARG A 178 -4.18 5.65 -7.50
N THR A 179 -2.99 6.25 -7.65
CA THR A 179 -1.79 5.54 -8.10
C THR A 179 -1.46 4.41 -7.13
N LEU A 180 -1.40 4.69 -5.83
CA LEU A 180 -1.15 3.66 -4.81
C LEU A 180 -2.21 2.56 -4.82
N ALA A 181 -3.50 2.89 -4.95
CA ALA A 181 -4.58 1.90 -5.07
C ALA A 181 -4.35 0.95 -6.24
N THR A 182 -3.96 1.50 -7.40
CA THR A 182 -3.70 0.72 -8.61
C THR A 182 -2.45 -0.16 -8.45
N LEU A 183 -1.32 0.43 -8.00
CA LEU A 183 -0.05 -0.28 -7.89
C LEU A 183 -0.02 -1.31 -6.76
N MET A 184 -0.79 -1.10 -5.69
CA MET A 184 -0.87 -2.06 -4.59
C MET A 184 -1.78 -3.25 -4.91
N ALA A 185 -2.70 -3.15 -5.88
CA ALA A 185 -3.72 -4.17 -6.15
C ALA A 185 -3.20 -5.60 -6.37
N PRO A 186 -2.05 -5.83 -7.07
CA PRO A 186 -1.48 -7.19 -7.19
C PRO A 186 -1.08 -7.80 -5.83
N PHE A 187 -0.74 -6.96 -4.86
CA PHE A 187 -0.23 -7.36 -3.54
C PHE A 187 -1.34 -7.34 -2.48
N LEU A 188 -2.13 -6.28 -2.44
CA LEU A 188 -3.11 -5.92 -1.40
C LEU A 188 -4.49 -5.65 -2.03
N PRO A 189 -5.12 -6.65 -2.67
CA PRO A 189 -6.32 -6.45 -3.48
C PRO A 189 -7.49 -5.87 -2.68
N PHE A 190 -7.66 -6.29 -1.42
CA PHE A 190 -8.76 -5.79 -0.59
C PHE A 190 -8.54 -4.33 -0.22
N SER A 191 -7.34 -3.96 0.20
CA SER A 191 -6.95 -2.60 0.57
C SER A 191 -6.95 -1.66 -0.64
N ALA A 192 -6.57 -2.15 -1.82
CA ALA A 192 -6.70 -1.43 -3.08
C ALA A 192 -8.17 -1.08 -3.37
N ALA A 193 -9.07 -2.07 -3.28
CA ALA A 193 -10.50 -1.88 -3.48
C ALA A 193 -11.09 -0.89 -2.46
N ARG A 194 -10.75 -1.02 -1.16
CA ARG A 194 -11.14 -0.05 -0.13
C ARG A 194 -10.66 1.36 -0.46
N THR A 195 -9.41 1.49 -0.92
CA THR A 195 -8.83 2.78 -1.31
C THR A 195 -9.56 3.39 -2.51
N ALA A 196 -9.89 2.58 -3.51
CA ALA A 196 -10.67 3.03 -4.66
C ALA A 196 -12.08 3.50 -4.25
N ARG A 197 -12.75 2.78 -3.34
CA ARG A 197 -14.04 3.23 -2.77
C ARG A 197 -13.92 4.56 -2.01
N MET A 198 -12.86 4.73 -1.21
CA MET A 198 -12.60 6.00 -0.53
C MET A 198 -12.39 7.15 -1.52
N LEU A 199 -11.93 6.87 -2.74
CA LEU A 199 -11.83 7.86 -3.82
C LEU A 199 -13.13 8.01 -4.62
N GLY A 200 -14.20 7.29 -4.31
CA GLY A 200 -15.44 7.32 -5.10
C GLY A 200 -15.32 6.66 -6.48
N LEU A 201 -14.41 5.68 -6.63
CA LEU A 201 -14.14 4.97 -7.89
C LEU A 201 -14.64 3.51 -7.83
N SER A 202 -14.62 2.83 -8.97
CA SER A 202 -14.78 1.37 -9.03
C SER A 202 -13.63 0.68 -8.29
N GLU A 203 -13.94 -0.43 -7.63
CA GLU A 203 -12.95 -1.20 -6.84
C GLU A 203 -11.80 -1.75 -7.70
N GLU A 204 -12.07 -2.01 -8.97
CA GLU A 204 -11.08 -2.38 -9.96
C GLU A 204 -10.68 -1.14 -10.76
N LEU A 205 -9.42 -0.74 -10.62
CA LEU A 205 -8.83 0.37 -11.38
C LEU A 205 -7.98 -0.18 -12.54
N PRO A 206 -8.17 0.31 -13.77
CA PRO A 206 -7.31 -0.08 -14.88
C PRO A 206 -5.85 0.30 -14.61
N TRP A 207 -4.93 -0.65 -14.84
CA TRP A 207 -3.49 -0.42 -14.63
C TRP A 207 -2.98 0.81 -15.40
N ALA A 208 -3.41 0.94 -16.66
CA ALA A 208 -3.03 2.06 -17.53
C ALA A 208 -3.44 3.44 -16.98
N ASP A 209 -4.43 3.49 -16.08
CA ASP A 209 -4.94 4.74 -15.53
C ASP A 209 -4.34 5.09 -14.16
N ALA A 210 -3.26 4.40 -13.74
CA ALA A 210 -2.64 4.60 -12.43
C ALA A 210 -2.27 6.08 -12.16
N VAL A 211 -1.88 6.82 -13.20
CA VAL A 211 -1.46 8.23 -13.12
C VAL A 211 -2.44 9.19 -13.79
N THR A 212 -3.64 8.72 -14.13
CA THR A 212 -4.70 9.56 -14.70
C THR A 212 -5.30 10.46 -13.62
N GLU A 213 -5.33 11.77 -13.87
CA GLU A 213 -5.85 12.74 -12.91
C GLU A 213 -7.33 12.50 -12.58
N LEU A 214 -7.73 12.87 -11.36
CA LEU A 214 -9.13 12.90 -10.96
C LEU A 214 -9.73 14.25 -11.33
N GLU A 215 -10.91 14.25 -11.94
CA GLU A 215 -11.59 15.47 -12.34
C GLU A 215 -11.96 16.33 -11.13
N SER A 216 -11.82 17.65 -11.25
CA SER A 216 -12.25 18.56 -10.18
C SER A 216 -13.77 18.45 -9.99
N GLY A 217 -14.21 18.42 -8.73
CA GLY A 217 -15.61 18.22 -8.39
C GLY A 217 -16.04 16.75 -8.33
N HIS A 218 -15.17 15.80 -8.71
CA HIS A 218 -15.41 14.37 -8.49
C HIS A 218 -15.65 14.09 -7.01
N ALA A 219 -16.73 13.38 -6.68
CA ALA A 219 -17.11 13.10 -5.30
C ALA A 219 -16.21 12.03 -4.67
N ILE A 220 -15.71 12.30 -3.47
CA ILE A 220 -14.85 11.42 -2.69
C ILE A 220 -15.73 10.56 -1.79
N GLY A 221 -15.38 9.29 -1.65
CA GLY A 221 -16.06 8.34 -0.77
C GLY A 221 -15.82 8.61 0.72
N VAL A 222 -16.29 7.69 1.57
CA VAL A 222 -16.16 7.76 3.02
C VAL A 222 -14.81 7.17 3.46
N PRO A 223 -14.06 7.78 4.40
CA PRO A 223 -12.78 7.26 4.84
C PRO A 223 -13.01 5.98 5.66
N GLU A 224 -12.18 4.98 5.39
CA GLU A 224 -12.22 3.67 6.05
C GLU A 224 -10.82 3.32 6.55
N LEU A 225 -10.73 2.64 7.70
CA LEU A 225 -9.45 2.15 8.19
C LEU A 225 -8.92 1.03 7.27
N LEU A 226 -7.76 1.25 6.63
CA LEU A 226 -7.15 0.27 5.74
C LEU A 226 -6.49 -0.91 6.44
N PHE A 227 -5.87 -0.67 7.60
CA PHE A 227 -5.11 -1.67 8.34
C PHE A 227 -5.35 -1.51 9.84
N ARG A 228 -5.37 -2.61 10.58
CA ARG A 228 -5.46 -2.61 12.03
C ARG A 228 -4.08 -2.74 12.65
N THR A 229 -3.93 -2.24 13.87
CA THR A 229 -2.74 -2.54 14.67
C THR A 229 -2.80 -4.01 15.09
N TYR A 230 -1.65 -4.68 15.04
CA TYR A 230 -1.49 -5.97 15.70
C TYR A 230 -0.66 -5.79 16.97
N PRO A 231 -1.11 -6.37 18.11
CA PRO A 231 -0.40 -6.23 19.36
C PRO A 231 0.95 -6.97 19.30
N PRO A 232 1.93 -6.59 20.14
CA PRO A 232 3.17 -7.35 20.27
C PRO A 232 2.90 -8.80 20.63
N GLU A 233 3.77 -9.71 20.18
CA GLU A 233 3.67 -11.14 20.51
C GLU A 233 3.63 -11.34 22.04
N GLY A 234 2.58 -12.00 22.53
CA GLY A 234 2.36 -12.25 23.97
C GLY A 234 1.64 -11.13 24.74
N ALA A 235 1.19 -10.07 24.09
CA ALA A 235 0.29 -9.09 24.72
C ALA A 235 -1.14 -9.64 24.75
N ASP A 236 -1.75 -9.66 25.93
CA ASP A 236 -3.11 -10.14 26.16
C ASP A 236 -4.12 -9.25 25.39
N THR A 237 -4.91 -9.85 24.51
CA THR A 237 -5.91 -9.16 23.66
C THR A 237 -7.24 -8.91 24.37
N SER A 238 -7.27 -9.06 25.70
CA SER A 238 -8.47 -8.99 26.53
C SER A 238 -9.01 -7.58 26.80
N GLU A 239 -8.44 -6.52 26.23
CA GLU A 239 -9.00 -5.16 26.28
C GLU A 239 -9.14 -4.55 24.88
N GLY A 240 -10.37 -4.56 24.36
CA GLY A 240 -10.78 -3.89 23.13
C GLY A 240 -12.29 -3.97 22.90
#